data_AF-C1MKK6-F1
#
_entry.id   AF-C1MKK6-F1
#
_cell.length_a   1.000
_cell.length_b   1.000
_cell.length_c   1.000
_cell.angle_alpha   90.00
_cell.angle_beta   90.00
_cell.angle_gamma   90.00
#
_symmetry.space_group_name_H-M   'P 1'
#
loop_
_entity.id
_entity.type
_entity.pdbx_description
1 polymer ?
#
loop_
_entity_poly.entity_id
_entity_poly.type
_entity_poly.pdbx_seq_one_letter_code
_entity_poly.pdbx_strand_id
1 'polypeptide(L)'
;MHLEKEVFDIAHLQSLATSLGKRQKHNEDCVYVRDPQCHETLQDILRFLRRDTTSSRSIMLLLHGWNLVEKDLIPLLLNYRGEASVFLDSIKLLVFLTLPADQESSSYAQQRRCILNTLTALLQSQEIIPVLFSALLVSLERYEVNQLRSNDEDAKVIQLFLTLIRNLLAGTDYRVAGSRGQDHVVLKEKLLTVLFDLQFPALLSQMAKDARKNPFTEESALLVEIFDLLFLDQNPSLLALFFDQQRREAPSVKAAKNSQSWTTCQQDRHKHVRHSRFGSRVVSASSGDTVNSKRTGFRSFLLTRRSYFGKVVSMNLF
;
A
#
# COMPACT_ATOMS: atom_id res chain seq x y z
N MET A 1 -0.56 -47.71 3.63
CA MET A 1 -1.47 -46.87 4.45
C MET A 1 -1.04 -45.41 4.59
N HIS A 2 0.11 -45.04 5.18
CA HIS A 2 0.50 -43.61 5.30
C HIS A 2 0.76 -42.93 3.95
N LEU A 3 1.52 -43.57 3.05
CA LEU A 3 1.78 -43.06 1.70
C LEU A 3 0.51 -42.97 0.84
N GLU A 4 -0.40 -43.94 0.94
CA GLU A 4 -1.67 -43.92 0.20
C GLU A 4 -2.59 -42.80 0.68
N LYS A 5 -2.61 -42.51 1.98
CA LYS A 5 -3.36 -41.39 2.53
C LYS A 5 -2.79 -40.05 2.06
N GLU A 6 -1.47 -39.92 2.06
CA GLU A 6 -0.79 -38.70 1.58
C GLU A 6 -1.02 -38.47 0.08
N VAL A 7 -0.95 -39.51 -0.74
CA VAL A 7 -1.27 -39.45 -2.18
C VAL A 7 -2.74 -39.07 -2.42
N PHE A 8 -3.66 -39.64 -1.63
CA PHE A 8 -5.08 -39.31 -1.71
C PHE A 8 -5.36 -37.86 -1.32
N ASP A 9 -4.72 -37.37 -0.27
CA ASP A 9 -4.85 -35.98 0.19
C ASP A 9 -4.32 -34.98 -0.86
N ILE A 10 -3.23 -35.31 -1.57
CA ILE A 10 -2.68 -34.49 -2.67
C ILE A 10 -3.64 -34.47 -3.87
N ALA A 11 -4.15 -35.62 -4.29
CA ALA A 11 -5.09 -35.69 -5.42
C ALA A 11 -6.40 -34.94 -5.12
N HIS A 12 -6.89 -35.04 -3.88
CA HIS A 12 -8.05 -34.29 -3.44
C HIS A 12 -7.79 -32.77 -3.48
N LEU A 13 -6.67 -32.32 -2.91
CA LEU A 13 -6.29 -30.91 -2.95
C LEU A 13 -6.11 -30.39 -4.39
N GLN A 14 -5.53 -31.20 -5.28
CA GLN A 14 -5.36 -30.84 -6.68
C GLN A 14 -6.72 -30.66 -7.38
N SER A 15 -7.67 -31.56 -7.11
CA SER A 15 -9.04 -31.44 -7.62
C SER A 15 -9.68 -30.11 -7.20
N LEU A 16 -9.55 -29.75 -5.91
CA LEU A 16 -10.05 -28.46 -5.38
C LEU A 16 -9.38 -27.26 -6.05
N ALA A 17 -8.06 -27.28 -6.20
CA ALA A 17 -7.32 -26.19 -6.86
C ALA A 17 -7.72 -26.01 -8.33
N THR A 18 -8.13 -27.09 -9.00
CA THR A 18 -8.63 -27.02 -10.38
C THR A 18 -10.09 -26.62 -10.51
N SER A 19 -10.91 -26.78 -9.46
CA SER A 19 -12.35 -26.51 -9.47
C SER A 19 -12.74 -25.10 -9.05
N LEU A 20 -11.79 -24.20 -8.73
CA LEU A 20 -12.13 -22.84 -8.31
C LEU A 20 -12.80 -21.99 -9.41
N GLY A 21 -12.43 -22.23 -10.66
CA GLY A 21 -12.92 -21.50 -11.80
C GLY A 21 -12.09 -21.73 -13.05
N LYS A 22 -12.47 -21.05 -14.12
CA LYS A 22 -11.78 -21.14 -15.41
C LYS A 22 -11.86 -19.84 -16.17
N ARG A 23 -10.81 -19.56 -16.93
CA ARG A 23 -10.81 -18.48 -17.92
C ARG A 23 -11.58 -18.92 -19.16
N GLN A 24 -12.63 -18.19 -19.51
CA GLN A 24 -13.44 -18.41 -20.69
C GLN A 24 -13.17 -17.28 -21.68
N LYS A 25 -12.94 -17.63 -22.95
CA LYS A 25 -12.86 -16.65 -24.02
C LYS A 25 -14.28 -16.20 -24.36
N HIS A 26 -14.56 -14.93 -24.13
CA HIS A 26 -15.79 -14.29 -24.55
C HIS A 26 -15.42 -13.21 -25.57
N ASN A 27 -15.68 -13.50 -26.85
CA ASN A 27 -15.20 -12.71 -27.99
C ASN A 27 -13.65 -12.61 -28.00
N GLU A 28 -13.10 -11.40 -27.87
CA GLU A 28 -11.65 -11.12 -27.84
C GLU A 28 -11.09 -11.08 -26.40
N ASP A 29 -11.97 -11.02 -25.39
CA ASP A 29 -11.58 -10.91 -23.98
C ASP A 29 -11.58 -12.27 -23.28
N CYS A 30 -10.65 -12.43 -22.34
CA CYS A 30 -10.52 -13.62 -21.52
C CYS A 30 -11.07 -13.33 -20.13
N VAL A 31 -12.31 -13.75 -19.87
CA VAL A 31 -13.01 -13.49 -18.60
C VAL A 31 -12.87 -14.69 -17.67
N TYR A 32 -12.51 -14.45 -16.42
CA TYR A 32 -12.48 -15.51 -15.41
C TYR A 32 -13.89 -15.75 -14.87
N VAL A 33 -14.36 -16.99 -14.97
CA VAL A 33 -15.66 -17.42 -14.45
C VAL A 33 -15.40 -18.40 -13.31
N ARG A 34 -15.83 -18.02 -12.11
CA ARG A 34 -15.77 -18.89 -10.92
C ARG A 34 -16.70 -20.08 -11.05
N ASP A 35 -16.37 -21.15 -10.36
CA ASP A 35 -17.26 -22.29 -10.19
C ASP A 35 -18.41 -21.96 -9.21
N PRO A 36 -19.61 -22.58 -9.35
CA PRO A 36 -20.70 -22.37 -8.41
C PRO A 36 -20.32 -22.69 -6.96
N GLN A 37 -19.51 -23.73 -6.74
CA GLN A 37 -19.03 -24.17 -5.41
C GLN A 37 -17.65 -23.57 -5.05
N CYS A 38 -17.29 -22.43 -5.66
CA CYS A 38 -16.01 -21.77 -5.43
C CYS A 38 -15.81 -21.41 -3.95
N HIS A 39 -16.82 -20.91 -3.26
CA HIS A 39 -16.71 -20.53 -1.85
C HIS A 39 -16.37 -21.73 -0.95
N GLU A 40 -17.10 -22.83 -1.09
CA GLU A 40 -16.87 -24.07 -0.35
C GLU A 40 -15.49 -24.64 -0.66
N THR A 41 -15.09 -24.62 -1.94
CA THR A 41 -13.77 -25.06 -2.40
C THR A 41 -12.64 -24.23 -1.77
N LEU A 42 -12.77 -22.89 -1.71
CA LEU A 42 -11.81 -22.01 -1.04
C LEU A 42 -11.69 -22.38 0.46
N GLN A 43 -12.82 -22.65 1.13
CA GLN A 43 -12.81 -23.07 2.51
C GLN A 43 -12.13 -24.42 2.72
N ASP A 44 -12.31 -25.38 1.81
CA ASP A 44 -11.63 -26.66 1.88
C ASP A 44 -10.12 -26.51 1.71
N ILE A 45 -9.66 -25.71 0.74
CA ILE A 45 -8.23 -25.40 0.59
C ILE A 45 -7.68 -24.72 1.86
N LEU A 46 -8.44 -23.78 2.47
CA LEU A 46 -8.07 -23.19 3.74
C LEU A 46 -7.98 -24.21 4.88
N ARG A 47 -8.85 -25.22 4.93
CA ARG A 47 -8.78 -26.32 5.91
C ARG A 47 -7.50 -27.14 5.72
N PHE A 48 -7.08 -27.38 4.47
CA PHE A 48 -5.79 -28.02 4.18
C PHE A 48 -4.61 -27.18 4.68
N LEU A 49 -4.59 -25.88 4.37
CA LEU A 49 -3.50 -24.99 4.80
C LEU A 49 -3.42 -24.82 6.32
N ARG A 50 -4.55 -24.82 7.03
CA ARG A 50 -4.55 -24.80 8.51
C ARG A 50 -3.93 -26.06 9.14
N ARG A 51 -3.97 -27.19 8.42
CA ARG A 51 -3.36 -28.46 8.84
C ARG A 51 -1.90 -28.59 8.41
N ASP A 52 -1.41 -27.69 7.56
CA ASP A 52 -0.02 -27.64 7.09
C ASP A 52 0.89 -27.01 8.16
N THR A 53 0.94 -27.64 9.33
CA THR A 53 1.69 -27.17 10.51
C THR A 53 3.15 -27.62 10.51
N THR A 54 3.57 -28.36 9.48
CA THR A 54 4.95 -28.86 9.36
C THR A 54 5.88 -27.74 8.88
N SER A 55 7.14 -27.78 9.30
CA SER A 55 8.15 -26.80 8.86
C SER A 55 8.37 -26.83 7.34
N SER A 56 8.12 -27.96 6.68
CA SER A 56 8.29 -28.12 5.23
C SER A 56 7.20 -27.41 4.41
N ARG A 57 6.03 -27.14 5.01
CA ARG A 57 4.88 -26.44 4.40
C ARG A 57 4.50 -27.00 3.02
N SER A 58 4.34 -28.32 2.91
CA SER A 58 4.17 -29.02 1.63
C SER A 58 2.90 -28.62 0.89
N ILE A 59 1.80 -28.36 1.60
CA ILE A 59 0.53 -27.93 1.00
C ILE A 59 0.69 -26.54 0.38
N MET A 60 1.35 -25.63 1.09
CA MET A 60 1.68 -24.31 0.55
C MET A 60 2.51 -24.44 -0.74
N LEU A 61 3.57 -25.26 -0.73
CA LEU A 61 4.43 -25.47 -1.89
C LEU A 61 3.69 -26.08 -3.09
N LEU A 62 2.76 -27.01 -2.87
CA LEU A 62 1.94 -27.60 -3.94
C LEU A 62 1.03 -26.55 -4.60
N LEU A 63 0.33 -25.75 -3.78
CA LEU A 63 -0.57 -24.70 -4.30
C LEU A 63 0.19 -23.62 -5.10
N HIS A 64 1.40 -23.28 -4.67
CA HIS A 64 2.30 -22.44 -5.46
C HIS A 64 2.75 -23.12 -6.75
N GLY A 65 3.07 -24.42 -6.70
CA GLY A 65 3.44 -25.21 -7.87
C GLY A 65 2.35 -25.28 -8.95
N TRP A 66 1.08 -25.17 -8.55
CA TRP A 66 -0.07 -25.10 -9.47
C TRP A 66 -0.46 -23.68 -9.88
N ASN A 67 0.35 -22.68 -9.51
CA ASN A 67 0.13 -21.26 -9.81
C ASN A 67 -1.25 -20.74 -9.37
N LEU A 68 -1.75 -21.19 -8.21
CA LEU A 68 -3.09 -20.84 -7.71
C LEU A 68 -3.32 -19.32 -7.62
N VAL A 69 -2.26 -18.57 -7.26
CA VAL A 69 -2.34 -17.12 -7.03
C VAL A 69 -2.68 -16.36 -8.31
N GLU A 70 -1.87 -16.52 -9.36
CA GLU A 70 -2.05 -15.79 -10.63
C GLU A 70 -3.21 -16.37 -11.44
N LYS A 71 -3.38 -17.70 -11.40
CA LYS A 71 -4.40 -18.40 -12.17
C LYS A 71 -5.81 -18.09 -11.65
N ASP A 72 -6.01 -18.16 -10.33
CA ASP A 72 -7.34 -18.18 -9.71
C ASP A 72 -7.53 -17.04 -8.69
N LEU A 73 -6.63 -16.82 -7.73
CA LEU A 73 -6.87 -15.85 -6.65
C LEU A 73 -6.90 -14.39 -7.13
N ILE A 74 -5.95 -13.96 -7.97
CA ILE A 74 -5.95 -12.59 -8.50
C ILE A 74 -7.23 -12.32 -9.30
N PRO A 75 -7.64 -13.17 -10.27
CA PRO A 75 -8.91 -12.97 -10.97
C PRO A 75 -10.14 -12.99 -10.06
N LEU A 76 -10.18 -13.85 -9.03
CA LEU A 76 -11.26 -13.87 -8.05
C LEU A 76 -11.38 -12.52 -7.31
N LEU A 77 -10.25 -12.00 -6.83
CA LEU A 77 -10.19 -10.73 -6.12
C LEU A 77 -10.53 -9.53 -7.01
N LEU A 78 -10.21 -9.58 -8.31
CA LEU A 78 -10.54 -8.49 -9.23
C LEU A 78 -12.00 -8.54 -9.68
N ASN A 79 -12.54 -9.71 -10.00
CA ASN A 79 -13.86 -9.83 -10.66
C ASN A 79 -15.03 -10.06 -9.69
N TYR A 80 -14.77 -10.55 -8.47
CA TYR A 80 -15.81 -10.95 -7.51
C TYR A 80 -15.77 -10.14 -6.21
N ARG A 81 -15.38 -8.86 -6.29
CA ARG A 81 -15.31 -7.92 -5.15
C ARG A 81 -16.65 -7.76 -4.40
N GLY A 82 -17.77 -7.92 -5.11
CA GLY A 82 -19.12 -7.83 -4.53
C GLY A 82 -19.54 -9.06 -3.73
N GLU A 83 -18.85 -10.19 -3.88
CA GLU A 83 -19.13 -11.42 -3.14
C GLU A 83 -18.20 -11.52 -1.93
N ALA A 84 -18.59 -10.89 -0.83
CA ALA A 84 -17.75 -10.73 0.36
C ALA A 84 -17.14 -12.04 0.88
N SER A 85 -17.88 -13.15 0.81
CA SER A 85 -17.41 -14.47 1.26
C SER A 85 -16.25 -15.01 0.41
N VAL A 86 -16.40 -14.99 -0.92
CA VAL A 86 -15.36 -15.40 -1.89
C VAL A 86 -14.16 -14.47 -1.79
N PHE A 87 -14.40 -13.16 -1.69
CA PHE A 87 -13.34 -12.15 -1.61
C PHE A 87 -12.50 -12.32 -0.34
N LEU A 88 -13.13 -12.43 0.83
CA LEU A 88 -12.42 -12.57 2.11
C LEU A 88 -11.70 -13.92 2.23
N ASP A 89 -12.28 -15.02 1.75
CA ASP A 89 -11.58 -16.32 1.77
C ASP A 89 -10.40 -16.36 0.79
N SER A 90 -10.49 -15.65 -0.34
CA SER A 90 -9.36 -15.44 -1.26
C SER A 90 -8.22 -14.66 -0.61
N ILE A 91 -8.52 -13.64 0.20
CA ILE A 91 -7.51 -12.89 0.98
C ILE A 91 -6.90 -13.79 2.07
N LYS A 92 -7.72 -14.58 2.78
CA LYS A 92 -7.20 -15.54 3.76
C LYS A 92 -6.22 -16.51 3.11
N LEU A 93 -6.52 -17.02 1.91
CA LEU A 93 -5.59 -17.87 1.18
C LEU A 93 -4.29 -17.13 0.86
N LEU A 94 -4.35 -15.88 0.37
CA LEU A 94 -3.14 -15.08 0.17
C LEU A 94 -2.33 -14.93 1.45
N VAL A 95 -2.97 -14.69 2.60
CA VAL A 95 -2.29 -14.62 3.90
C VAL A 95 -1.58 -15.93 4.22
N PHE A 96 -2.25 -17.08 4.10
CA PHE A 96 -1.62 -18.38 4.35
C PHE A 96 -0.44 -18.66 3.40
N LEU A 97 -0.61 -18.35 2.11
CA LEU A 97 0.42 -18.55 1.07
C LEU A 97 1.62 -17.61 1.21
N THR A 98 1.49 -16.52 1.98
CA THR A 98 2.53 -15.51 2.21
C THR A 98 3.07 -15.49 3.63
N LEU A 99 2.60 -16.38 4.53
CA LEU A 99 3.19 -16.53 5.87
C LEU A 99 4.72 -16.68 5.74
N PRO A 100 5.52 -16.03 6.61
CA PRO A 100 6.97 -16.06 6.52
C PRO A 100 7.53 -17.48 6.37
N ALA A 101 8.58 -17.62 5.55
CA ALA A 101 9.24 -18.89 5.38
C ALA A 101 9.91 -19.33 6.69
N ASP A 102 9.81 -20.62 6.99
CA ASP A 102 10.41 -21.20 8.19
C ASP A 102 11.93 -21.38 7.98
N GLN A 103 12.73 -20.66 8.76
CA GLN A 103 14.20 -20.62 8.64
C GLN A 103 14.85 -21.95 8.98
N GLU A 104 14.22 -22.76 9.84
CA GLU A 104 14.72 -24.06 10.27
C GLU A 104 14.33 -25.19 9.30
N SER A 105 13.57 -24.86 8.25
CA SER A 105 13.06 -25.81 7.29
C SER A 105 14.08 -26.14 6.19
N SER A 106 14.15 -27.42 5.82
CA SER A 106 14.90 -27.87 4.64
C SER A 106 14.37 -27.29 3.32
N SER A 107 13.10 -26.86 3.29
CA SER A 107 12.46 -26.23 2.13
C SER A 107 12.45 -24.70 2.18
N TYR A 108 13.17 -24.07 3.13
CA TYR A 108 13.20 -22.61 3.33
C TYR A 108 13.40 -21.80 2.05
N ALA A 109 14.41 -22.16 1.24
CA ALA A 109 14.72 -21.46 0.00
C ALA A 109 13.56 -21.55 -1.02
N GLN A 110 12.87 -22.69 -1.07
CA GLN A 110 11.72 -22.89 -1.93
C GLN A 110 10.52 -22.08 -1.44
N GLN A 111 10.24 -22.10 -0.13
CA GLN A 111 9.18 -21.29 0.48
C GLN A 111 9.38 -19.80 0.19
N ARG A 112 10.61 -19.28 0.36
CA ARG A 112 10.90 -17.87 0.03
C ARG A 112 10.66 -17.56 -1.43
N ARG A 113 11.10 -18.42 -2.34
CA ARG A 113 10.87 -18.23 -3.78
C ARG A 113 9.37 -18.17 -4.09
N CYS A 114 8.58 -19.06 -3.52
CA CYS A 114 7.12 -19.05 -3.64
C CYS A 114 6.52 -17.72 -3.16
N ILE A 115 6.90 -17.23 -1.97
CA ILE A 115 6.41 -15.96 -1.42
C ILE A 115 6.75 -14.77 -2.34
N LEU A 116 7.97 -14.71 -2.87
CA LEU A 116 8.39 -13.66 -3.81
C LEU A 116 7.66 -13.74 -5.14
N ASN A 117 7.36 -14.95 -5.63
CA ASN A 117 6.57 -15.14 -6.84
C ASN A 117 5.15 -14.61 -6.63
N THR A 118 4.53 -14.85 -5.46
CA THR A 118 3.25 -14.21 -5.11
C THR A 118 3.35 -12.70 -5.12
N LEU A 119 4.36 -12.12 -4.46
CA LEU A 119 4.55 -10.67 -4.45
C LEU A 119 4.74 -10.11 -5.87
N THR A 120 5.50 -10.81 -6.72
CA THR A 120 5.72 -10.43 -8.11
C THR A 120 4.41 -10.43 -8.90
N ALA A 121 3.61 -11.50 -8.79
CA ALA A 121 2.31 -11.60 -9.44
C ALA A 121 1.34 -10.49 -8.99
N LEU A 122 1.33 -10.17 -7.69
CA LEU A 122 0.52 -9.08 -7.16
C LEU A 122 0.98 -7.72 -7.72
N LEU A 123 2.29 -7.44 -7.76
CA LEU A 123 2.82 -6.17 -8.26
C LEU A 123 2.70 -6.02 -9.79
N GLN A 124 2.61 -7.11 -10.54
CA GLN A 124 2.33 -7.08 -11.99
C GLN A 124 0.88 -6.69 -12.28
N SER A 125 -0.05 -7.02 -11.38
CA SER A 125 -1.46 -6.64 -11.49
C SER A 125 -1.68 -5.25 -10.87
N GLN A 126 -1.68 -4.20 -11.70
CA GLN A 126 -1.78 -2.80 -11.23
C GLN A 126 -2.97 -2.53 -10.30
N GLU A 127 -4.09 -3.23 -10.47
CA GLU A 127 -5.31 -3.01 -9.69
C GLU A 127 -5.37 -3.77 -8.37
N ILE A 128 -4.61 -4.86 -8.18
CA ILE A 128 -4.89 -5.79 -7.08
C ILE A 128 -4.62 -5.17 -5.72
N ILE A 129 -3.50 -4.43 -5.58
CA ILE A 129 -3.15 -3.78 -4.31
C ILE A 129 -4.15 -2.66 -3.98
N PRO A 130 -4.51 -1.75 -4.91
CA PRO A 130 -5.61 -0.80 -4.70
C PRO A 130 -6.93 -1.45 -4.27
N VAL A 131 -7.29 -2.61 -4.83
CA VAL A 131 -8.51 -3.35 -4.49
C VAL A 131 -8.48 -3.88 -3.05
N LEU A 132 -7.37 -4.52 -2.69
CA LEU A 132 -7.15 -4.97 -1.32
C LEU A 132 -7.20 -3.79 -0.35
N PHE A 133 -6.59 -2.67 -0.72
CA PHE A 133 -6.57 -1.46 0.08
C PHE A 133 -7.96 -0.83 0.26
N SER A 134 -8.77 -0.80 -0.80
CA SER A 134 -10.15 -0.32 -0.74
C SER A 134 -10.99 -1.09 0.29
N ALA A 135 -10.85 -2.42 0.34
CA ALA A 135 -11.56 -3.25 1.31
C ALA A 135 -11.12 -2.99 2.77
N LEU A 136 -9.82 -2.72 2.99
CA LEU A 136 -9.32 -2.25 4.29
C LEU A 136 -9.95 -0.89 4.66
N LEU A 137 -9.95 0.08 3.74
CA LEU A 137 -10.51 1.41 3.97
C LEU A 137 -11.99 1.37 4.31
N VAL A 138 -12.77 0.56 3.60
CA VAL A 138 -14.20 0.36 3.86
C VAL A 138 -14.45 -0.17 5.28
N SER A 139 -13.60 -1.08 5.75
CA SER A 139 -13.70 -1.63 7.11
C SER A 139 -13.32 -0.59 8.17
N LEU A 140 -12.30 0.23 7.89
CA LEU A 140 -11.89 1.33 8.76
C LEU A 140 -12.91 2.47 8.80
N GLU A 141 -13.58 2.77 7.69
CA GLU A 141 -14.64 3.77 7.63
C GLU A 141 -15.82 3.39 8.52
N ARG A 142 -16.31 2.15 8.39
CA ARG A 142 -17.34 1.62 9.29
C ARG A 142 -16.90 1.69 10.75
N TYR A 143 -15.62 1.41 11.01
CA TYR A 143 -15.07 1.48 12.34
C TYR A 143 -15.07 2.91 12.90
N GLU A 144 -14.68 3.90 12.09
CA GLU A 144 -14.70 5.33 12.45
C GLU A 144 -16.14 5.81 12.72
N VAL A 145 -17.08 5.48 11.82
CA VAL A 145 -18.50 5.84 11.94
C VAL A 145 -19.13 5.25 13.20
N ASN A 146 -18.77 4.01 13.54
CA ASN A 146 -19.23 3.33 14.76
C ASN A 146 -18.54 3.83 16.03
N GLN A 147 -17.87 5.00 15.99
CA GLN A 147 -17.15 5.62 17.09
C GLN A 147 -16.07 4.72 17.70
N LEU A 148 -15.46 3.86 16.88
CA LEU A 148 -14.47 2.88 17.34
C LEU A 148 -15.06 1.91 18.39
N ARG A 149 -16.35 1.60 18.28
CA ARG A 149 -17.00 0.52 19.04
C ARG A 149 -16.87 -0.78 18.24
N SER A 150 -16.50 -1.86 18.92
CA SER A 150 -16.15 -3.14 18.28
C SER A 150 -17.30 -3.68 17.42
N ASN A 151 -17.09 -3.72 16.11
CA ASN A 151 -17.68 -4.75 15.27
C ASN A 151 -16.57 -5.78 15.07
N ASP A 152 -16.69 -6.94 15.73
CA ASP A 152 -15.65 -7.98 15.72
C ASP A 152 -15.33 -8.45 14.30
N GLU A 153 -16.27 -8.36 13.36
CA GLU A 153 -16.05 -8.71 11.96
C GLU A 153 -15.15 -7.70 11.24
N ASP A 154 -15.40 -6.39 11.40
CA ASP A 154 -14.54 -5.35 10.81
C ASP A 154 -13.13 -5.37 11.42
N ALA A 155 -13.04 -5.64 12.74
CA ALA A 155 -11.76 -5.81 13.42
C ALA A 155 -10.93 -6.96 12.82
N LYS A 156 -11.55 -8.13 12.62
CA LYS A 156 -10.89 -9.28 11.97
C LYS A 156 -10.48 -8.97 10.52
N VAL A 157 -11.29 -8.22 9.78
CA VAL A 157 -10.94 -7.81 8.41
C VAL A 157 -9.72 -6.89 8.43
N ILE A 158 -9.71 -5.89 9.31
CA ILE A 158 -8.55 -4.99 9.48
C ILE A 158 -7.29 -5.80 9.83
N GLN A 159 -7.38 -6.70 10.80
CA GLN A 159 -6.28 -7.59 11.19
C GLN A 159 -5.79 -8.45 10.01
N LEU A 160 -6.71 -9.03 9.24
CA LEU A 160 -6.41 -9.85 8.07
C LEU A 160 -5.59 -9.08 7.02
N PHE A 161 -6.00 -7.85 6.70
CA PHE A 161 -5.29 -7.00 5.75
C PHE A 161 -3.93 -6.53 6.26
N LEU A 162 -3.85 -6.10 7.53
CA LEU A 162 -2.57 -5.76 8.14
C LEU A 162 -1.61 -6.95 8.14
N THR A 163 -2.11 -8.15 8.43
CA THR A 163 -1.32 -9.39 8.38
C THR A 163 -0.82 -9.67 6.97
N LEU A 164 -1.67 -9.49 5.94
CA LEU A 164 -1.23 -9.64 4.55
C LEU A 164 -0.12 -8.65 4.21
N ILE A 165 -0.28 -7.36 4.55
CA ILE A 165 0.74 -6.35 4.26
C ILE A 165 2.04 -6.65 5.00
N ARG A 166 1.96 -7.05 6.27
CA ARG A 166 3.12 -7.50 7.05
C ARG A 166 3.83 -8.67 6.38
N ASN A 167 3.09 -9.69 5.93
CA ASN A 167 3.64 -10.84 5.22
C ASN A 167 4.35 -10.44 3.92
N LEU A 168 3.74 -9.56 3.11
CA LEU A 168 4.33 -9.09 1.85
C LEU A 168 5.62 -8.31 2.09
N LEU A 169 5.65 -7.43 3.09
CA LEU A 169 6.86 -6.70 3.47
C LEU A 169 7.94 -7.65 4.00
N ALA A 170 7.59 -8.57 4.91
CA ALA A 170 8.51 -9.57 5.45
C ALA A 170 9.09 -10.49 4.38
N GLY A 171 8.32 -10.83 3.34
CA GLY A 171 8.80 -11.60 2.19
C GLY A 171 9.95 -10.93 1.44
N THR A 172 10.06 -9.60 1.53
CA THR A 172 11.18 -8.83 0.93
C THR A 172 12.42 -8.72 1.83
N ASP A 173 12.37 -9.22 3.07
CA ASP A 173 13.52 -9.23 3.96
C ASP A 173 14.59 -10.20 3.43
N TYR A 174 15.73 -9.63 3.00
CA TYR A 174 16.87 -10.37 2.46
C TYR A 174 17.91 -10.71 3.54
N ARG A 175 17.82 -10.13 4.76
CA ARG A 175 18.77 -10.36 5.86
C ARG A 175 18.80 -11.82 6.28
N VAL A 176 17.65 -12.48 6.17
CA VAL A 176 17.41 -13.85 6.65
C VAL A 176 17.97 -14.92 5.71
N ALA A 177 18.43 -14.58 4.50
CA ALA A 177 18.74 -15.59 3.48
C ALA A 177 20.19 -15.64 3.02
N GLY A 178 21.08 -14.78 3.54
CA GLY A 178 22.46 -14.66 3.04
C GLY A 178 22.59 -14.32 1.54
N SER A 179 21.46 -14.12 0.85
CA SER A 179 21.34 -13.94 -0.58
C SER A 179 20.91 -12.50 -0.84
N ARG A 180 21.90 -11.63 -1.08
CA ARG A 180 21.68 -10.24 -1.52
C ARG A 180 21.34 -10.21 -3.01
N GLY A 181 20.23 -10.85 -3.38
CA GLY A 181 19.71 -10.77 -4.75
C GLY A 181 19.13 -9.39 -5.01
N GLN A 182 19.48 -8.78 -6.16
CA GLN A 182 18.95 -7.48 -6.59
C GLN A 182 17.41 -7.49 -6.69
N ASP A 183 16.82 -8.65 -6.99
CA ASP A 183 15.37 -8.83 -7.15
C ASP A 183 14.59 -8.45 -5.88
N HIS A 184 15.11 -8.74 -4.69
CA HIS A 184 14.44 -8.40 -3.43
C HIS A 184 14.35 -6.88 -3.22
N VAL A 185 15.42 -6.16 -3.54
CA VAL A 185 15.48 -4.71 -3.39
C VAL A 185 14.48 -4.06 -4.35
N VAL A 186 14.45 -4.52 -5.60
CA VAL A 186 13.51 -4.02 -6.61
C VAL A 186 12.06 -4.32 -6.23
N LEU A 187 11.76 -5.51 -5.73
CA LEU A 187 10.40 -5.86 -5.28
C LEU A 187 9.98 -5.03 -4.07
N LYS A 188 10.88 -4.81 -3.11
CA LYS A 188 10.64 -3.95 -1.95
C LYS A 188 10.38 -2.52 -2.36
N GLU A 189 11.21 -1.95 -3.24
CA GLU A 189 11.03 -0.60 -3.77
C GLU A 189 9.65 -0.45 -4.43
N LYS A 190 9.29 -1.36 -5.34
CA LYS A 190 7.97 -1.35 -6.00
C LYS A 190 6.81 -1.45 -5.00
N LEU A 191 6.91 -2.36 -4.02
CA LEU A 191 5.89 -2.50 -2.99
C LEU A 191 5.75 -1.22 -2.17
N LEU A 192 6.87 -0.62 -1.74
CA LEU A 192 6.86 0.64 -1.01
C LEU A 192 6.25 1.76 -1.85
N THR A 193 6.63 1.92 -3.12
CA THR A 193 6.04 2.91 -4.03
C THR A 193 4.51 2.81 -4.02
N VAL A 194 3.96 1.61 -4.24
CA VAL A 194 2.50 1.41 -4.25
C VAL A 194 1.87 1.74 -2.89
N LEU A 195 2.48 1.30 -1.77
CA LEU A 195 1.96 1.60 -0.43
C LEU A 195 1.97 3.10 -0.11
N PHE A 196 3.01 3.83 -0.54
CA PHE A 196 3.10 5.28 -0.36
C PHE A 196 2.11 6.02 -1.24
N ASP A 197 1.93 5.59 -2.50
CA ASP A 197 0.92 6.16 -3.40
C ASP A 197 -0.49 6.01 -2.83
N LEU A 198 -0.77 4.86 -2.19
CA LEU A 198 -2.02 4.58 -1.47
C LEU A 198 -2.14 5.27 -0.10
N GLN A 199 -1.16 6.09 0.30
CA GLN A 199 -1.11 6.77 1.61
C GLN A 199 -1.15 5.83 2.82
N PHE A 200 -0.72 4.57 2.66
CA PHE A 200 -0.72 3.59 3.74
C PHE A 200 0.10 4.01 4.97
N PRO A 201 1.29 4.64 4.86
CA PRO A 201 2.03 5.11 6.05
C PRO A 201 1.27 6.16 6.88
N ALA A 202 0.47 7.01 6.22
CA ALA A 202 -0.37 7.99 6.90
C ALA A 202 -1.52 7.30 7.63
N LEU A 203 -2.13 6.29 7.01
CA LEU A 203 -3.15 5.44 7.60
C LEU A 203 -2.61 4.69 8.84
N LEU A 204 -1.46 4.03 8.72
CA LEU A 204 -0.78 3.36 9.84
C LEU A 204 -0.49 4.33 10.99
N SER A 205 0.00 5.53 10.70
CA SER A 205 0.23 6.56 11.71
C SER A 205 -1.05 6.96 12.43
N GLN A 206 -2.19 6.95 11.75
CA GLN A 206 -3.48 7.23 12.35
C GLN A 206 -3.95 6.06 13.23
N MET A 207 -3.80 4.81 12.75
CA MET A 207 -4.09 3.60 13.55
C MET A 207 -3.23 3.55 14.81
N ALA A 208 -1.94 3.90 14.71
CA ALA A 208 -1.01 3.93 15.85
C ALA A 208 -1.41 4.96 16.92
N LYS A 209 -1.99 6.11 16.54
CA LYS A 209 -2.53 7.08 17.52
C LYS A 209 -3.71 6.50 18.29
N ASP A 210 -4.47 5.63 17.66
CA ASP A 210 -5.60 4.93 18.25
C ASP A 210 -5.23 3.55 18.82
N ALA A 211 -3.94 3.22 18.95
CA ALA A 211 -3.44 1.93 19.48
C ALA A 211 -3.89 1.59 20.92
N ARG A 212 -4.49 2.53 21.64
CA ARG A 212 -5.10 2.27 22.97
C ARG A 212 -6.60 2.00 22.92
N LYS A 213 -7.18 1.97 21.73
CA LYS A 213 -8.58 1.65 21.49
C LYS A 213 -8.65 0.36 20.71
N ASN A 214 -9.69 -0.44 20.97
CA ASN A 214 -9.97 -1.60 20.13
C ASN A 214 -10.17 -1.15 18.67
N PRO A 215 -9.90 -2.01 17.68
CA PRO A 215 -9.15 -3.28 17.80
C PRO A 215 -7.63 -3.07 17.87
N PHE A 216 -7.14 -1.83 17.72
CA PHE A 216 -5.71 -1.54 17.56
C PHE A 216 -4.85 -1.80 18.79
N THR A 217 -5.47 -1.97 19.96
CA THR A 217 -4.84 -2.49 21.18
C THR A 217 -4.24 -3.87 20.96
N GLU A 218 -5.04 -4.79 20.41
CA GLU A 218 -4.63 -6.18 20.15
C GLU A 218 -3.64 -6.24 18.98
N GLU A 219 -3.81 -5.35 17.99
CA GLU A 219 -2.94 -5.26 16.81
C GLU A 219 -1.69 -4.38 17.01
N SER A 220 -1.44 -3.89 18.22
CA SER A 220 -0.32 -2.96 18.46
C SER A 220 1.04 -3.56 18.11
N ALA A 221 1.25 -4.86 18.38
CA ALA A 221 2.45 -5.58 17.98
C ALA A 221 2.56 -5.69 16.45
N LEU A 222 1.44 -6.00 15.77
CA LEU A 222 1.38 -6.09 14.31
C LEU A 222 1.70 -4.74 13.64
N LEU A 223 1.20 -3.63 14.20
CA LEU A 223 1.53 -2.28 13.73
C LEU A 223 3.03 -2.00 13.87
N VAL A 224 3.65 -2.36 15.01
CA VAL A 224 5.09 -2.18 15.24
C VAL A 224 5.92 -3.00 14.24
N GLU A 225 5.55 -4.25 13.97
CA GLU A 225 6.21 -5.08 12.96
C GLU A 225 6.13 -4.44 11.56
N ILE A 226 4.96 -3.91 11.18
CA ILE A 226 4.81 -3.24 9.89
C ILE A 226 5.69 -1.99 9.83
N PHE A 227 5.74 -1.18 10.89
CA PHE A 227 6.65 -0.03 10.94
C PHE A 227 8.12 -0.44 10.81
N ASP A 228 8.55 -1.48 11.53
CA ASP A 228 9.91 -1.99 11.44
C ASP A 228 10.24 -2.42 9.99
N LEU A 229 9.36 -3.21 9.37
CA LEU A 229 9.54 -3.70 8.02
C LEU A 229 9.54 -2.60 6.94
N LEU A 230 8.76 -1.53 7.11
CA LEU A 230 8.75 -0.37 6.21
C LEU A 230 10.11 0.35 6.19
N PHE A 231 10.75 0.44 7.35
CA PHE A 231 12.05 1.11 7.51
C PHE A 231 13.22 0.15 7.58
N LEU A 232 12.98 -1.16 7.43
CA LEU A 232 14.02 -2.17 7.35
C LEU A 232 14.98 -1.76 6.23
N ASP A 233 16.27 -1.71 6.52
CA ASP A 233 17.37 -1.23 5.65
C ASP A 233 17.57 0.29 5.55
N GLN A 234 16.77 1.09 6.25
CA GLN A 234 16.97 2.54 6.29
C GLN A 234 17.91 2.94 7.42
N ASN A 235 18.84 3.86 7.13
CA ASN A 235 19.65 4.49 8.15
C ASN A 235 18.93 5.75 8.68
N PRO A 236 18.53 5.80 9.97
CA PRO A 236 17.74 6.90 10.51
C PRO A 236 18.49 8.24 10.45
N SER A 237 19.81 8.23 10.64
CA SER A 237 20.63 9.45 10.57
C SER A 237 20.67 10.02 9.14
N LEU A 238 20.81 9.16 8.13
CA LEU A 238 20.79 9.59 6.72
C LEU A 238 19.42 10.12 6.32
N LEU A 239 18.34 9.46 6.74
CA LEU A 239 16.98 9.94 6.52
C LEU A 239 16.74 11.31 7.17
N ALA A 240 17.16 11.48 8.43
CA ALA A 240 17.01 12.75 9.14
C ALA A 240 17.77 13.89 8.43
N LEU A 241 19.01 13.63 7.97
CA LEU A 241 19.79 14.59 7.21
C LEU A 241 19.12 14.96 5.88
N PHE A 242 18.60 13.97 5.15
CA PHE A 242 17.88 14.21 3.90
C PHE A 242 16.66 15.11 4.10
N PHE A 243 15.85 14.86 5.13
CA PHE A 243 14.68 15.69 5.42
C PHE A 243 15.03 17.09 5.94
N ASP A 244 16.12 17.23 6.70
CA ASP A 244 16.61 18.54 7.16
C ASP A 244 17.12 19.38 5.97
N GLN A 245 17.85 18.76 5.04
CA GLN A 245 18.26 19.39 3.78
C GLN A 245 17.05 19.85 2.96
N GLN A 246 16.06 18.99 2.75
CA GLN A 246 14.83 19.37 2.04
C GLN A 246 14.09 20.54 2.71
N ARG A 247 14.01 20.59 4.05
CA ARG A 247 13.38 21.71 4.77
C ARG A 247 14.14 23.01 4.61
N ARG A 248 15.47 22.95 4.55
CA ARG A 248 16.33 24.13 4.34
C ARG A 248 16.26 24.65 2.90
N GLU A 249 16.04 23.77 1.93
CA GLU A 249 15.88 24.11 0.51
C GLU A 249 14.46 24.60 0.15
N ALA A 250 13.42 24.16 0.88
CA ALA A 250 12.03 24.56 0.65
C ALA A 250 11.75 26.10 0.70
N PRO A 251 12.37 26.91 1.58
CA PRO A 251 12.22 28.37 1.55
C PRO A 251 13.12 29.08 0.52
N SER A 252 14.24 28.51 0.08
CA SER A 252 15.18 29.18 -0.83
C SER A 252 14.70 29.21 -2.29
N VAL A 253 13.97 28.18 -2.74
CA VAL A 253 13.42 28.11 -4.11
C VAL A 253 12.25 29.09 -4.33
N LYS A 254 11.44 29.34 -3.28
CA LYS A 254 10.36 30.35 -3.34
C LYS A 254 10.89 31.78 -3.26
N ALA A 255 11.98 32.01 -2.53
CA ALA A 255 12.67 33.30 -2.51
C ALA A 255 13.39 33.58 -3.84
N ALA A 256 14.04 32.57 -4.45
CA ALA A 256 14.74 32.72 -5.73
C ALA A 256 13.78 33.01 -6.91
N LYS A 257 12.60 32.36 -6.95
CA LYS A 257 11.57 32.66 -7.98
C LYS A 257 10.95 34.04 -7.82
N ASN A 258 10.75 34.52 -6.59
CA ASN A 258 10.29 35.88 -6.36
C ASN A 258 11.37 36.91 -6.73
N SER A 259 12.64 36.67 -6.41
CA SER A 259 13.77 37.54 -6.78
C SER A 259 13.98 37.65 -8.29
N GLN A 260 13.73 36.57 -9.06
CA GLN A 260 13.75 36.63 -10.53
C GLN A 260 12.57 37.42 -11.12
N SER A 261 11.42 37.48 -10.44
CA SER A 261 10.30 38.35 -10.86
C SER A 261 10.60 39.84 -10.63
N TRP A 262 11.40 40.19 -9.61
CA TRP A 262 11.79 41.59 -9.35
C TRP A 262 12.87 42.09 -10.32
N THR A 263 13.78 41.23 -10.79
CA THR A 263 14.78 41.61 -11.80
C THR A 263 14.18 41.76 -13.20
N THR A 264 13.18 40.94 -13.58
CA THR A 264 12.46 41.14 -14.85
C THR A 264 11.58 42.40 -14.83
N CYS A 265 10.96 42.74 -13.69
CA CYS A 265 10.13 43.96 -13.58
C CYS A 265 10.99 45.26 -13.51
N GLN A 266 12.24 45.21 -13.06
CA GLN A 266 13.15 46.37 -13.12
C GLN A 266 13.71 46.62 -14.53
N GLN A 267 13.91 45.58 -15.34
CA GLN A 267 14.39 45.73 -16.72
C GLN A 267 13.29 46.20 -17.69
N ASP A 268 12.02 45.87 -17.45
CA ASP A 268 10.91 46.37 -18.28
C ASP A 268 10.42 47.76 -17.89
N ARG A 269 10.77 48.29 -16.70
CA ARG A 269 10.52 49.70 -16.35
C ARG A 269 11.46 50.69 -17.05
N HIS A 270 12.58 50.21 -17.60
CA HIS A 270 13.56 51.03 -18.32
C HIS A 270 13.51 50.88 -19.85
N LYS A 271 12.54 50.15 -20.40
CA LYS A 271 12.25 50.18 -21.83
C LYS A 271 11.32 51.35 -22.12
N HIS A 272 11.83 52.32 -22.88
CA HIS A 272 11.03 53.39 -23.47
C HIS A 272 9.90 52.77 -24.31
N VAL A 273 8.64 52.97 -23.92
CA VAL A 273 7.44 52.55 -24.69
C VAL A 273 7.20 53.49 -25.89
N ARG A 274 8.19 54.25 -26.35
CA ARG A 274 8.06 55.22 -27.44
C ARG A 274 9.27 55.16 -28.36
N HIS A 275 9.02 55.13 -29.67
CA HIS A 275 10.04 55.19 -30.71
C HIS A 275 10.93 56.44 -30.56
N SER A 276 12.16 56.38 -31.07
CA SER A 276 13.27 57.32 -30.84
C SER A 276 13.09 58.76 -31.40
N ARG A 277 11.85 59.21 -31.67
CA ARG A 277 11.55 60.53 -32.25
C ARG A 277 10.30 61.17 -31.65
N PHE A 278 10.26 61.36 -30.34
CA PHE A 278 9.22 62.20 -29.73
C PHE A 278 9.82 63.06 -28.62
N GLY A 279 10.03 64.34 -28.94
CA GLY A 279 10.53 65.35 -28.01
C GLY A 279 9.39 65.93 -27.19
N SER A 280 9.48 65.84 -25.86
CA SER A 280 8.62 66.59 -24.95
C SER A 280 9.39 66.87 -23.66
N ARG A 281 9.41 68.13 -23.26
CA ARG A 281 10.11 68.65 -22.08
C ARG A 281 9.06 68.84 -20.98
N VAL A 282 9.30 68.33 -19.77
CA VAL A 282 8.39 68.49 -18.62
C VAL A 282 9.11 69.18 -17.48
N VAL A 283 8.46 70.22 -16.94
CA VAL A 283 8.84 71.02 -15.77
C VAL A 283 8.23 70.36 -14.53
N SER A 284 8.99 70.26 -13.43
CA SER A 284 8.53 69.70 -12.16
C SER A 284 8.15 70.79 -11.16
N ALA A 285 6.99 70.63 -10.52
CA ALA A 285 6.60 71.30 -9.29
C ALA A 285 6.32 70.23 -8.22
N SER A 286 6.79 70.47 -7.00
CA SER A 286 6.76 69.56 -5.85
C SER A 286 5.62 69.90 -4.90
N SER A 287 4.87 68.90 -4.43
CA SER A 287 4.16 68.94 -3.13
C SER A 287 3.69 67.55 -2.67
N GLY A 288 4.00 67.24 -1.41
CA GLY A 288 3.15 66.63 -0.37
C GLY A 288 2.40 65.30 -0.61
N ASP A 289 2.79 64.25 0.13
CA ASP A 289 2.08 63.76 1.33
C ASP A 289 2.12 62.24 1.57
N THR A 290 2.33 61.93 2.85
CA THR A 290 2.35 60.64 3.58
C THR A 290 1.01 59.92 3.68
N VAL A 291 0.98 58.58 3.75
CA VAL A 291 0.16 57.79 4.71
C VAL A 291 0.80 56.40 4.98
N ASN A 292 0.69 55.98 6.25
CA ASN A 292 1.17 54.76 6.90
C ASN A 292 -0.03 53.88 7.31
N SER A 293 0.06 52.53 7.28
CA SER A 293 -0.68 51.65 8.23
C SER A 293 -0.32 50.14 8.17
N LYS A 294 0.36 49.72 9.25
CA LYS A 294 0.13 48.56 10.16
C LYS A 294 0.11 47.09 9.71
N ARG A 295 1.07 46.38 10.32
CA ARG A 295 1.12 44.96 10.74
C ARG A 295 -0.08 44.51 11.59
N THR A 296 -0.45 43.24 11.39
CA THR A 296 -0.83 42.21 12.39
C THR A 296 -0.37 40.85 11.81
N GLY A 297 0.05 39.79 12.48
CA GLY A 297 -0.02 39.38 13.88
C GLY A 297 -0.43 37.89 13.90
N PHE A 298 0.49 36.99 14.28
CA PHE A 298 0.33 35.53 14.44
C PHE A 298 -0.91 35.09 15.24
N ARG A 299 -1.56 33.98 14.84
CA ARG A 299 -1.78 32.79 15.71
C ARG A 299 -2.39 31.59 14.98
N SER A 300 -1.93 30.42 15.45
CA SER A 300 -2.27 29.03 15.17
C SER A 300 -3.75 28.64 15.31
N PHE A 301 -4.19 27.60 14.58
CA PHE A 301 -5.12 26.60 15.12
C PHE A 301 -4.77 25.19 14.64
N LEU A 302 -4.30 24.38 15.60
CA LEU A 302 -4.32 22.93 15.59
C LEU A 302 -5.78 22.48 15.62
N LEU A 303 -6.25 21.83 14.55
CA LEU A 303 -7.44 20.97 14.52
C LEU A 303 -7.29 20.04 13.31
N THR A 304 -6.28 19.17 13.35
CA THR A 304 -6.24 18.03 12.42
C THR A 304 -7.36 17.10 12.85
N ARG A 305 -8.51 17.19 12.16
CA ARG A 305 -9.63 16.27 12.35
C ARG A 305 -9.10 14.83 12.30
N ARG A 306 -9.51 14.02 13.28
CA ARG A 306 -9.39 12.57 13.27
C ARG A 306 -10.22 12.08 12.09
N SER A 307 -9.58 11.83 10.97
CA SER A 307 -10.23 11.07 9.91
C SER A 307 -9.17 10.19 9.29
N TYR A 308 -9.47 8.91 9.16
CA TYR A 308 -8.67 8.03 8.31
C TYR A 308 -8.70 8.54 6.85
N PHE A 309 -9.65 9.43 6.54
CA PHE A 309 -9.83 10.14 5.28
C PHE A 309 -9.44 11.62 5.44
N GLY A 310 -8.19 11.96 5.12
CA GLY A 310 -7.80 13.35 4.91
C GLY A 310 -8.66 14.01 3.82
N LYS A 311 -8.78 15.35 3.83
CA LYS A 311 -9.57 16.12 2.84
C LYS A 311 -9.29 15.62 1.42
N VAL A 312 -10.28 14.91 0.87
CA VAL A 312 -10.41 14.47 -0.53
C VAL A 312 -9.41 13.39 -0.95
N VAL A 313 -9.67 12.14 -0.54
CA VAL A 313 -9.34 10.98 -1.39
C VAL A 313 -10.44 10.90 -2.45
N SER A 314 -10.33 11.71 -3.51
CA SER A 314 -11.03 11.43 -4.76
C SER A 314 -10.24 10.32 -5.46
N MET A 315 -10.39 9.10 -4.97
CA MET A 315 -10.13 7.93 -5.80
C MET A 315 -11.31 7.82 -6.75
N ASN A 316 -11.11 8.26 -7.99
CA ASN A 316 -11.99 7.86 -9.10
C ASN A 316 -11.77 6.36 -9.32
N LEU A 317 -12.44 5.55 -8.50
CA LEU A 317 -12.59 4.11 -8.72
C LEU A 317 -13.74 3.96 -9.72
N PHE A 318 -13.39 3.58 -10.94
CA PHE A 318 -14.31 2.95 -11.88
C PHE A 318 -14.34 1.44 -11.60
#